data_AF-A0A835ME55-F1
#
_entry.id   AF-A0A835ME55-F1
#
_cell.length_a   1.000
_cell.length_b   1.000
_cell.length_c   1.000
_cell.angle_alpha   90.00
_cell.angle_beta   90.00
_cell.angle_gamma   90.00
#
_symmetry.space_group_name_H-M   'P 1'
#
loop_
_entity.id
_entity.type
_entity.pdbx_description
1 polymer ?
#
loop_
_entity_poly.entity_id
_entity_poly.type
_entity_poly.pdbx_seq_one_letter_code
_entity_poly.pdbx_strand_id
1 'polypeptide(L)'
;MKTEEEAFWMPAVLLENILVNDCYTDNLSGCHVEQRVFKDLLVKKCTRIAAHLEAMEFDVSLVTTEWFLCLFSKSLPSEMKEDELLMASQVGDVLSILHRTTHHLYDPDDLLTVAFDKTGSMTTNTTTKQRKKQEPAVMAELDQRLRRLNSLKMDDKSPVSPRE
;
A
#
# COMPACT_ATOMS: atom_id res chain seq x y z
N MET A 1 16.08 -20.32 -20.24
CA MET A 1 16.13 -20.44 -18.77
C MET A 1 16.78 -19.16 -18.27
N LYS A 2 16.18 -18.46 -17.31
CA LYS A 2 16.81 -17.22 -16.78
C LYS A 2 18.01 -17.59 -15.92
N THR A 3 19.12 -16.88 -16.03
CA THR A 3 20.33 -17.12 -15.21
C THR A 3 20.18 -16.50 -13.82
N GLU A 4 21.00 -16.94 -12.86
CA GLU A 4 21.09 -16.30 -11.54
C GLU A 4 21.47 -14.82 -11.68
N GLU A 5 22.39 -14.51 -12.59
CA GLU A 5 22.82 -13.14 -12.88
C GLU A 5 21.64 -12.28 -13.38
N GLU A 6 20.81 -12.80 -14.29
CA GLU A 6 19.61 -12.09 -14.76
C GLU A 6 18.60 -11.86 -13.62
N ALA A 7 18.44 -12.84 -12.72
CA ALA A 7 17.59 -12.69 -11.54
C ALA A 7 18.15 -11.67 -10.54
N PHE A 8 19.47 -11.59 -10.38
CA PHE A 8 20.14 -10.61 -9.53
C PHE A 8 19.95 -9.18 -10.02
N TRP A 9 20.03 -8.96 -11.35
CA TRP A 9 19.86 -7.62 -11.93
C TRP A 9 18.41 -7.16 -12.05
N MET A 10 17.44 -8.09 -11.99
CA MET A 10 16.02 -7.74 -12.06
C MET A 10 15.59 -6.71 -10.99
N PRO A 11 15.92 -6.88 -9.68
CA PRO A 11 15.65 -5.87 -8.67
C PRO A 11 16.22 -4.48 -8.99
N ALA A 12 17.42 -4.40 -9.55
CA ALA A 12 18.02 -3.11 -9.93
C ALA A 12 17.16 -2.40 -10.98
N VAL A 13 16.78 -3.11 -12.05
CA VAL A 13 15.89 -2.58 -13.10
C VAL A 13 14.52 -2.18 -12.55
N LEU A 14 13.97 -2.99 -11.64
CA LEU A 14 12.69 -2.68 -11.01
C LEU A 14 12.77 -1.36 -10.24
N LEU A 15 13.76 -1.22 -9.37
CA LEU A 15 13.94 -0.03 -8.53
C LEU A 15 14.30 1.22 -9.32
N GLU A 16 15.09 1.09 -10.37
CA GLU A 16 15.63 2.24 -11.12
C GLU A 16 14.76 2.68 -12.30
N ASN A 17 13.97 1.77 -12.89
CA ASN A 17 13.31 2.05 -14.17
C ASN A 17 11.80 1.83 -14.17
N ILE A 18 11.26 1.02 -13.25
CA ILE A 18 9.85 0.59 -13.31
C ILE A 18 9.03 1.13 -12.14
N LEU A 19 9.55 1.01 -10.92
CA LEU A 19 8.82 1.35 -9.70
C LEU A 19 8.81 2.85 -9.45
N VAL A 20 7.88 3.27 -8.59
CA VAL A 20 7.83 4.65 -8.13
C VAL A 20 9.07 4.97 -7.30
N ASN A 21 9.65 6.14 -7.56
CA ASN A 21 10.77 6.65 -6.79
C ASN A 21 10.43 6.68 -5.30
N ASP A 22 11.43 6.45 -4.47
CA ASP A 22 11.32 6.51 -3.02
C ASP A 22 10.35 5.49 -2.39
N CYS A 23 9.96 4.42 -3.11
CA CYS A 23 9.19 3.32 -2.52
C CYS A 23 9.96 2.56 -1.44
N TYR A 24 11.30 2.54 -1.51
CA TYR A 24 12.18 1.76 -0.62
C TYR A 24 13.16 2.63 0.18
N THR A 25 12.88 3.93 0.33
CA THR A 25 13.64 4.83 1.22
C THR A 25 13.25 4.63 2.67
N ASP A 26 14.04 5.16 3.61
CA ASP A 26 13.80 5.02 5.06
C ASP A 26 12.41 5.51 5.52
N ASN A 27 11.83 6.46 4.79
CA ASN A 27 10.51 7.03 5.09
C ASN A 27 9.39 6.50 4.18
N LEU A 28 9.72 5.62 3.24
CA LEU A 28 8.78 4.97 2.31
C LEU A 28 7.85 5.97 1.59
N SER A 29 8.33 7.17 1.28
CA SER A 29 7.48 8.24 0.73
C SER A 29 6.79 7.83 -0.56
N GLY A 30 7.48 7.12 -1.46
CA GLY A 30 6.89 6.57 -2.68
C GLY A 30 5.79 5.55 -2.40
N CYS A 31 5.97 4.69 -1.39
CA CYS A 31 4.95 3.72 -0.99
C CYS A 31 3.71 4.43 -0.43
N HIS A 32 3.88 5.46 0.39
CA HIS A 32 2.76 6.27 0.90
C HIS A 32 2.01 6.99 -0.22
N VAL A 33 2.70 7.43 -1.29
CA VAL A 33 2.04 7.96 -2.49
C VAL A 33 1.18 6.90 -3.15
N GLU A 34 1.70 5.69 -3.40
CA GLU A 34 0.92 4.60 -3.99
C GLU A 34 -0.31 4.23 -3.15
N GLN A 35 -0.17 4.20 -1.81
CA GLN A 35 -1.28 3.95 -0.88
C GLN A 35 -2.39 4.99 -1.00
N ARG A 36 -2.03 6.29 -1.09
CA ARG A 36 -3.01 7.36 -1.26
C ARG A 36 -3.66 7.32 -2.64
N VAL A 37 -2.91 7.01 -3.69
CA VAL A 37 -3.45 6.80 -5.04
C VAL A 37 -4.44 5.63 -5.04
N PHE A 38 -4.09 4.51 -4.42
CA PHE A 38 -4.97 3.37 -4.26
C PHE A 38 -6.24 3.73 -3.51
N LYS A 39 -6.15 4.46 -2.40
CA LYS A 39 -7.33 4.92 -1.64
C LYS A 39 -8.25 5.79 -2.50
N ASP A 40 -7.69 6.73 -3.26
CA ASP A 40 -8.45 7.56 -4.23
C ASP A 40 -9.15 6.71 -5.30
N LEU A 41 -8.50 5.64 -5.78
CA LEU A 41 -9.06 4.72 -6.77
C LEU A 41 -10.14 3.83 -6.17
N LEU A 42 -9.94 3.32 -4.96
CA LEU A 42 -10.91 2.50 -4.25
C LEU A 42 -12.22 3.25 -4.05
N VAL A 43 -12.15 4.52 -3.62
CA VAL A 43 -13.34 5.38 -3.51
C VAL A 43 -14.04 5.57 -4.85
N LYS A 44 -13.30 5.72 -5.95
CA LYS A 44 -13.89 5.96 -7.28
C LYS A 44 -14.46 4.71 -7.94
N LYS A 45 -13.81 3.56 -7.74
CA LYS A 45 -14.07 2.32 -8.48
C LYS A 45 -14.88 1.31 -7.67
N CYS A 46 -14.71 1.29 -6.35
CA CYS A 46 -15.35 0.35 -5.43
C CYS A 46 -16.01 1.12 -4.28
N THR A 47 -16.89 2.07 -4.60
CA THR A 47 -17.52 3.00 -3.64
C THR A 47 -18.14 2.29 -2.44
N ARG A 48 -18.83 1.17 -2.66
CA ARG A 48 -19.47 0.36 -1.59
C ARG A 48 -18.44 -0.17 -0.60
N ILE A 49 -17.37 -0.79 -1.11
CA ILE A 49 -16.27 -1.31 -0.27
C ILE A 49 -15.57 -0.17 0.44
N ALA A 50 -15.27 0.94 -0.25
CA ALA A 50 -14.60 2.08 0.34
C ALA A 50 -15.38 2.66 1.54
N ALA A 51 -16.69 2.86 1.37
CA ALA A 51 -17.57 3.34 2.44
C ALA A 51 -17.65 2.35 3.61
N HIS A 52 -17.69 1.05 3.32
CA HIS A 52 -17.71 0.01 4.34
C HIS A 52 -16.42 -0.03 5.16
N LEU A 53 -15.26 0.01 4.50
CA LEU A 53 -13.96 0.07 5.18
C LEU A 53 -13.82 1.34 6.02
N GLU A 54 -14.30 2.49 5.53
CA GLU A 54 -14.31 3.75 6.27
C GLU A 54 -15.21 3.69 7.51
N ALA A 55 -16.40 3.09 7.39
CA ALA A 55 -17.31 2.89 8.53
C ALA A 55 -16.72 1.97 9.61
N MET A 56 -15.83 1.06 9.23
CA MET A 56 -15.07 0.20 10.14
C MET A 56 -13.77 0.83 10.66
N GLU A 57 -13.46 2.08 10.28
CA GLU A 57 -12.18 2.74 10.55
C GLU A 57 -10.96 1.91 10.08
N PHE A 58 -11.14 1.10 9.03
CA PHE A 58 -10.09 0.26 8.49
C PHE A 58 -9.11 1.09 7.66
N ASP A 59 -7.86 1.17 8.11
CA ASP A 59 -6.79 1.78 7.33
C ASP A 59 -6.23 0.78 6.31
N VAL A 60 -6.45 1.06 5.03
CA VAL A 60 -5.91 0.28 3.91
C VAL A 60 -4.39 0.18 3.91
N SER A 61 -3.67 1.07 4.61
CA SER A 61 -2.21 1.00 4.78
C SER A 61 -1.75 -0.32 5.44
N LEU A 62 -2.62 -0.95 6.25
CA LEU A 62 -2.36 -2.21 6.95
C LEU A 62 -2.04 -3.38 6.02
N VAL A 63 -2.59 -3.37 4.81
CA VAL A 63 -2.37 -4.45 3.81
C VAL A 63 -1.58 -3.96 2.60
N THR A 64 -1.79 -2.70 2.20
CA THR A 64 -1.19 -2.16 0.98
C THR A 64 0.32 -1.92 1.08
N THR A 65 0.87 -1.77 2.29
CA THR A 65 2.33 -1.66 2.48
C THR A 65 3.05 -2.90 1.95
N GLU A 66 2.59 -4.10 2.33
CA GLU A 66 3.18 -5.36 1.84
C GLU A 66 2.98 -5.50 0.32
N TRP A 67 1.78 -5.19 -0.17
CA TRP A 67 1.45 -5.30 -1.59
C TRP A 67 2.41 -4.51 -2.46
N PHE A 68 2.65 -3.23 -2.13
CA PHE A 68 3.53 -2.37 -2.92
C PHE A 68 5.01 -2.71 -2.73
N LEU A 69 5.46 -3.01 -1.50
CA LEU A 69 6.88 -3.31 -1.27
C LEU A 69 7.31 -4.70 -1.75
N CYS A 70 6.38 -5.66 -1.74
CA CYS A 70 6.65 -7.03 -2.21
C CYS A 70 6.18 -7.24 -3.64
N LEU A 71 5.76 -6.20 -4.37
CA LEU A 71 5.24 -6.29 -5.74
C LEU A 71 4.20 -7.40 -5.88
N PHE A 72 3.33 -7.51 -4.89
CA PHE A 72 2.26 -8.52 -4.85
C PHE A 72 2.74 -9.98 -4.84
N SER A 73 4.04 -10.25 -4.70
CA SER A 73 4.63 -11.60 -4.72
C SER A 73 4.28 -12.46 -3.51
N LYS A 74 3.86 -11.85 -2.40
CA LYS A 74 3.46 -12.55 -1.17
C LYS A 74 1.95 -12.72 -1.02
N SER A 75 1.21 -11.74 -1.53
CA SER A 75 -0.22 -11.59 -1.22
C SER A 75 -0.90 -10.87 -2.39
N LEU A 76 -1.87 -11.54 -3.02
CA LEU A 76 -2.91 -10.94 -3.84
C LEU A 76 -4.25 -11.53 -3.40
N PRO A 77 -5.30 -10.72 -3.21
CA PRO A 77 -6.64 -11.27 -3.15
C PRO A 77 -6.90 -11.97 -4.49
N SER A 78 -7.11 -13.29 -4.45
CA SER A 78 -7.44 -14.10 -5.64
C SER A 78 -8.71 -13.60 -6.28
N GLU A 79 -9.69 -13.26 -5.45
CA GLU A 79 -10.95 -12.72 -5.89
C GLU A 79 -11.28 -11.58 -4.96
N MET A 80 -11.77 -10.48 -5.53
CA MET A 80 -12.41 -9.45 -4.72
C MET A 80 -13.71 -10.06 -4.20
N LYS A 81 -13.64 -10.67 -3.02
CA LYS A 81 -14.78 -11.23 -2.29
C LYS A 81 -15.61 -10.09 -1.72
N GLU A 82 -16.17 -9.27 -2.61
CA GLU A 82 -16.89 -8.05 -2.28
C GLU A 82 -17.99 -8.35 -1.26
N ASP A 83 -18.77 -9.41 -1.48
CA ASP A 83 -19.83 -9.78 -0.54
C ASP A 83 -19.29 -10.17 0.83
N GLU A 84 -18.21 -10.95 0.93
CA GLU A 84 -17.60 -11.29 2.23
C GLU A 84 -17.01 -10.03 2.92
N LEU A 85 -16.37 -9.14 2.15
CA LEU A 85 -15.82 -7.89 2.67
C LEU A 85 -16.91 -6.97 3.18
N LEU A 86 -18.06 -6.90 2.50
CA LEU A 86 -19.22 -6.11 2.93
C LEU A 86 -19.94 -6.73 4.14
N MET A 87 -19.73 -8.02 4.41
CA MET A 87 -20.22 -8.70 5.62
C MET A 87 -19.24 -8.62 6.79
N ALA A 88 -17.99 -8.24 6.55
CA ALA A 88 -16.99 -8.07 7.59
C ALA A 88 -17.46 -7.00 8.58
N SER A 89 -17.32 -7.27 9.88
CA SER A 89 -17.78 -6.37 10.94
C SER A 89 -16.64 -5.81 11.78
N GLN A 90 -15.46 -6.43 11.68
CA GLN A 90 -14.26 -6.07 12.43
C GLN A 90 -13.05 -6.04 11.49
N VAL A 91 -12.03 -5.24 11.85
CA VAL A 91 -10.74 -5.17 11.15
C VAL A 91 -10.12 -6.57 10.98
N GLY A 92 -10.23 -7.43 12.00
CA GLY A 92 -9.71 -8.79 11.96
C GLY A 92 -10.37 -9.67 10.89
N ASP A 93 -11.66 -9.46 10.61
CA ASP A 93 -12.39 -10.18 9.55
C ASP A 93 -11.84 -9.76 8.19
N VAL A 94 -11.66 -8.46 7.97
CA VAL A 94 -11.10 -7.90 6.72
C VAL A 94 -9.70 -8.46 6.48
N LEU A 95 -8.83 -8.42 7.49
CA LEU A 95 -7.48 -8.98 7.39
C LEU A 95 -7.52 -10.49 7.10
N SER A 96 -8.40 -11.22 7.78
CA SER A 96 -8.57 -12.66 7.55
C SER A 96 -9.05 -12.94 6.13
N ILE A 97 -10.02 -12.20 5.61
CA ILE A 97 -10.54 -12.36 4.24
C ILE A 97 -9.44 -12.06 3.22
N LEU A 98 -8.69 -10.96 3.39
CA LEU A 98 -7.63 -10.56 2.47
C LEU A 98 -6.40 -11.48 2.54
N HIS A 99 -6.04 -12.00 3.71
CA HIS A 99 -4.87 -12.87 3.90
C HIS A 99 -5.17 -14.36 3.73
N ARG A 100 -6.43 -14.80 3.71
CA ARG A 100 -6.82 -16.22 3.52
C ARG A 100 -6.58 -16.74 2.10
N THR A 101 -5.83 -16.00 1.29
CA THR A 101 -5.51 -16.39 -0.09
C THR A 101 -4.08 -16.92 -0.17
N THR A 102 -3.94 -18.22 0.05
CA THR A 102 -2.72 -18.97 -0.20
C THR A 102 -2.54 -19.22 -1.70
N HIS A 103 -1.30 -19.09 -2.20
CA HIS A 103 -0.84 -19.19 -3.60
C HIS A 103 -1.31 -20.39 -4.47
N HIS A 104 -2.16 -21.29 -3.97
CA HIS A 104 -2.52 -22.57 -4.60
C HIS A 104 -3.97 -22.62 -5.10
N LEU A 105 -4.81 -21.64 -4.74
CA LEU A 105 -6.24 -21.63 -5.06
C LEU A 105 -6.61 -20.67 -6.20
N TYR A 106 -5.62 -20.13 -6.92
CA TYR A 106 -5.85 -19.01 -7.80
C TYR A 106 -5.27 -19.12 -9.19
N ASP A 107 -6.08 -18.75 -10.19
CA ASP A 107 -5.66 -18.54 -11.57
C ASP A 107 -5.31 -17.05 -11.80
N PRO A 108 -4.02 -16.70 -11.97
CA PRO A 108 -3.59 -15.33 -12.25
C PRO A 108 -4.28 -14.71 -13.47
N ASP A 109 -4.63 -15.52 -14.47
CA ASP A 109 -5.24 -15.02 -15.70
C ASP A 109 -6.66 -14.51 -15.44
N ASP A 110 -7.39 -15.15 -14.52
CA ASP A 110 -8.70 -14.67 -14.07
C ASP A 110 -8.58 -13.33 -13.32
N LEU A 111 -7.48 -13.08 -12.57
CA LEU A 111 -7.23 -11.77 -11.94
C LEU A 111 -7.12 -10.69 -12.95
N LEU A 112 -6.25 -10.96 -13.92
CA LEU A 112 -5.85 -9.98 -14.89
C LEU A 112 -7.06 -9.67 -15.77
N THR A 113 -7.87 -10.67 -16.08
CA THR A 113 -9.17 -10.51 -16.73
C THR A 113 -10.08 -9.58 -15.91
N VAL A 114 -10.30 -9.85 -14.63
CA VAL A 114 -11.15 -8.98 -13.79
C VAL A 114 -10.57 -7.56 -13.67
N ALA A 115 -9.26 -7.43 -13.46
CA ALA A 115 -8.58 -6.16 -13.28
C ALA A 115 -8.64 -5.30 -14.55
N PHE A 116 -8.32 -5.87 -15.70
CA PHE A 116 -8.24 -5.10 -16.95
C PHE A 116 -9.59 -4.94 -17.65
N ASP A 117 -10.48 -5.95 -17.59
CA ASP A 117 -11.76 -5.92 -18.32
C ASP A 117 -12.90 -5.34 -17.49
N LYS A 118 -12.96 -5.62 -16.18
CA LYS A 118 -14.07 -5.17 -15.32
C LYS A 118 -13.75 -3.85 -14.60
N THR A 119 -12.60 -3.78 -13.92
CA THR A 119 -12.20 -2.57 -13.16
C THR A 119 -11.68 -1.46 -14.08
N GLY A 120 -11.08 -1.89 -15.19
CA GLY A 120 -10.53 -1.05 -16.25
C GLY A 120 -9.07 -0.66 -16.02
N SER A 121 -8.33 -0.51 -17.11
CA SER A 121 -6.93 -0.09 -17.07
C SER A 121 -6.77 1.43 -16.92
N MET A 122 -5.58 1.85 -16.50
CA MET A 122 -5.17 3.25 -16.49
C MET A 122 -3.87 3.41 -17.24
N THR A 123 -3.75 4.49 -18.01
CA THR A 123 -2.49 4.82 -18.69
C THR A 123 -1.43 5.23 -17.68
N THR A 124 -0.16 5.02 -18.02
CA THR A 124 0.99 5.49 -17.24
C THR A 124 0.92 7.00 -16.97
N ASN A 125 0.44 7.78 -17.93
CA ASN A 125 0.25 9.23 -17.77
C ASN A 125 -0.80 9.56 -16.70
N THR A 126 -1.93 8.84 -16.68
CA THR A 126 -2.97 9.03 -15.66
C THR A 126 -2.45 8.66 -14.27
N THR A 127 -1.71 7.55 -14.16
CA THR A 127 -1.11 7.09 -12.90
C THR A 127 -0.09 8.11 -12.38
N THR A 128 0.82 8.59 -13.25
CA THR A 128 1.78 9.65 -12.89
C THR A 128 1.09 10.94 -12.44
N LYS A 129 -0.02 11.31 -13.08
CA LYS A 129 -0.83 12.47 -12.65
C LYS A 129 -1.45 12.27 -11.27
N GLN A 130 -1.96 11.07 -10.95
CA GLN A 130 -2.48 10.78 -9.61
C GLN A 130 -1.35 10.81 -8.56
N ARG A 131 -0.17 10.26 -8.86
CA ARG A 131 0.99 10.31 -7.96
C ARG A 131 1.39 11.73 -7.59
N LYS A 132 1.61 12.57 -8.61
CA LYS A 132 1.93 14.01 -8.43
C LYS A 132 0.86 14.78 -7.64
N LYS A 133 -0.41 14.39 -7.78
CA LYS A 133 -1.50 14.97 -6.99
C LYS A 133 -1.37 14.66 -5.50
N GLN A 134 -0.95 13.44 -5.15
CA GLN A 134 -0.91 12.96 -3.76
C GLN A 134 0.40 13.29 -3.04
N GLU A 135 1.49 13.45 -3.78
CA GLU A 135 2.83 13.71 -3.26
C GLU A 135 2.91 14.85 -2.20
N PRO A 136 2.31 16.04 -2.40
CA PRO A 136 2.40 17.11 -1.40
C PRO A 136 1.79 16.73 -0.05
N ALA A 137 0.69 15.98 -0.06
CA ALA A 137 0.01 15.55 1.16
C ALA A 137 0.84 14.51 1.93
N VAL A 138 1.51 13.60 1.21
CA VAL A 138 2.45 12.64 1.82
C VAL A 138 3.62 13.36 2.47
N MET A 139 4.24 14.30 1.76
CA MET A 139 5.42 15.02 2.28
C MET A 139 5.06 15.85 3.52
N ALA A 140 3.90 16.49 3.54
CA ALA A 140 3.42 17.24 4.71
C ALA A 140 3.19 16.32 5.92
N GLU A 141 2.62 15.12 5.70
CA GLU A 141 2.41 14.14 6.77
C GLU A 141 3.73 13.60 7.32
N LEU A 142 4.69 13.28 6.45
CA LEU A 142 6.01 12.79 6.86
C LEU A 142 6.80 13.85 7.64
N ASP A 143 6.77 15.10 7.19
CA ASP A 143 7.38 16.22 7.91
C ASP A 143 6.75 16.40 9.30
N GLN A 144 5.42 16.31 9.39
CA GLN A 144 4.72 16.37 10.67
C GLN A 144 5.14 15.22 11.61
N ARG A 145 5.24 13.99 11.09
CA ARG A 145 5.70 12.82 11.86
C ARG A 145 7.15 13.02 12.36
N LEU A 146 8.03 13.53 11.51
CA LEU A 146 9.42 13.81 11.87
C LEU A 146 9.51 14.86 12.99
N ARG A 147 8.72 15.95 12.91
CA ARG A 147 8.65 16.97 13.96
C ARG A 147 8.17 16.40 15.29
N ARG A 148 7.14 15.56 15.29
CA ARG A 148 6.64 14.89 16.49
C ARG A 148 7.69 13.98 17.12
N LEU A 149 8.38 13.18 16.32
CA LEU A 149 9.47 12.31 16.78
C LEU A 149 10.62 13.12 17.40
N ASN A 150 11.00 14.24 16.79
CA ASN A 150 12.05 15.11 17.31
C ASN A 150 11.64 15.77 18.65
N SER A 151 10.37 16.15 18.80
CA SER A 151 9.84 16.66 20.07
C SER A 151 9.97 15.63 21.20
N LEU A 152 9.56 14.39 20.96
CA LEU A 152 9.64 13.30 21.96
C LEU A 152 11.09 13.01 22.38
N LYS A 153 12.03 13.08 21.44
CA LYS A 153 13.47 12.90 21.74
C LYS A 153 14.07 14.04 22.56
N MET A 154 13.48 15.24 22.53
CA MET A 154 13.93 16.36 23.36
C MET A 154 13.38 16.24 24.79
N ASP A 155 12.13 15.77 24.94
CA ASP A 155 11.51 15.56 26.25
C ASP A 155 12.23 14.46 27.07
N ASP A 156 12.69 13.39 26.40
CA ASP A 156 13.41 12.26 27.03
C ASP A 156 14.85 12.62 27.47
N LYS A 157 15.40 13.74 26.98
CA LYS A 157 16.73 14.24 27.38
C LYS A 157 16.69 15.20 28.57
N SER A 158 15.53 15.36 29.22
CA SER A 158 15.41 16.13 30.45
C SER A 158 16.34 15.57 31.53
N PRO A 159 17.19 16.37 32.19
CA PRO A 159 18.12 15.85 33.19
C PRO A 159 17.34 15.27 34.38
N VAL A 160 17.60 14.01 34.70
CA VAL A 160 17.18 13.42 35.98
C VAL A 160 17.80 14.26 37.08
N SER A 161 16.96 15.01 37.81
CA SER A 161 17.36 15.79 38.97
C SER A 161 18.12 14.87 39.95
N PRO A 162 19.34 15.24 40.39
CA PRO A 162 20.02 14.51 41.44
C PRO A 162 19.14 14.52 42.67
N ARG A 163 18.72 13.34 43.14
CA ARG A 163 18.04 13.22 44.44
C ARG A 163 19.04 13.62 45.52
N GLU A 164 18.74 14.71 46.23
CA GLU A 164 19.40 15.09 47.49
C GLU A 164 19.05 14.14 48.63
#